data_AF-A0ABD3F503-F1
#
_entry.id   AF-A0ABD3F503-F1
#
_cell.length_a   1.000
_cell.length_b   1.000
_cell.length_c   1.000
_cell.angle_alpha   90.00
_cell.angle_beta   90.00
_cell.angle_gamma   90.00
#
_symmetry.space_group_name_H-M   'P 1'
#
loop_
_entity.id
_entity.type
_entity.pdbx_description
1 polymer ?
#
loop_
_entity_poly.entity_id
_entity_poly.type
_entity_poly.pdbx_seq_one_letter_code
_entity_poly.pdbx_strand_id
1 'polypeptide(L)'
;MKTLNMVDLKGTSAESVEAWLAAIPQEVERQAGLGGDIWTAEELYYGVTAHVKDAASMWLITLTENMRKEDKTLSYLVRKMRKKYERRDNIFKIQQRLAAR
;
A
#
# COMPACT_ATOMS: atom_id res chain seq x y z
N MET A 1 7.43 18.04 -6.24
CA MET A 1 7.40 16.86 -5.34
C MET A 1 7.38 15.62 -6.21
N LYS A 2 8.13 14.58 -5.87
CA LYS A 2 8.08 13.28 -6.56
C LYS A 2 6.67 12.66 -6.37
N THR A 3 6.19 11.89 -7.34
CA THR A 3 4.86 11.26 -7.29
C THR A 3 4.95 9.85 -7.86
N LEU A 4 4.22 8.90 -7.27
CA LEU A 4 4.12 7.54 -7.77
C LEU A 4 2.93 7.44 -8.74
N ASN A 5 3.09 6.77 -9.88
CA ASN A 5 1.96 6.48 -10.76
C ASN A 5 1.24 5.22 -10.28
N MET A 6 0.39 5.37 -9.27
CA MET A 6 -0.35 4.28 -8.65
C MET A 6 -1.85 4.55 -8.65
N VAL A 7 -2.63 3.47 -8.69
CA VAL A 7 -4.08 3.55 -8.43
C VAL A 7 -4.33 3.89 -6.96
N ASP A 8 -5.42 4.59 -6.68
CA ASP A 8 -5.82 4.88 -5.31
C ASP A 8 -6.38 3.64 -4.61
N LEU A 9 -6.02 3.45 -3.34
CA LEU A 9 -6.61 2.46 -2.45
C LEU A 9 -7.65 3.11 -1.56
N LYS A 10 -8.90 2.69 -1.69
CA LYS A 10 -10.05 3.26 -0.96
C LYS A 10 -10.41 2.47 0.31
N GLY A 11 -9.94 1.22 0.41
CA GLY A 11 -10.18 0.34 1.55
C GLY A 11 -11.47 -0.49 1.45
N THR A 12 -11.94 -0.73 0.22
CA THR A 12 -13.13 -1.53 -0.08
C THR A 12 -12.81 -3.02 -0.12
N SER A 13 -13.83 -3.88 0.05
CA SER A 13 -13.64 -5.35 0.03
C SER A 13 -13.29 -5.94 -1.35
N ALA A 14 -13.43 -5.17 -2.42
CA ALA A 14 -13.10 -5.58 -3.79
C ALA A 14 -11.63 -5.28 -4.15
N GLU A 15 -10.96 -4.41 -3.41
CA GLU A 15 -9.57 -4.03 -3.67
C GLU A 15 -8.60 -5.07 -3.08
N SER A 16 -7.60 -5.45 -3.87
CA SER A 16 -6.51 -6.30 -3.39
C SER A 16 -5.38 -5.44 -2.84
N VAL A 17 -5.27 -5.39 -1.51
CA VAL A 17 -4.18 -4.67 -0.83
C VAL A 17 -2.81 -5.26 -1.20
N GLU A 18 -2.70 -6.58 -1.36
CA GLU A 18 -1.43 -7.20 -1.77
C GLU A 18 -1.03 -6.79 -3.19
N ALA A 19 -1.97 -6.74 -4.15
CA ALA A 19 -1.67 -6.29 -5.50
C ALA A 19 -1.26 -4.81 -5.52
N TRP A 20 -1.92 -3.98 -4.71
CA TRP A 20 -1.58 -2.58 -4.56
C TRP A 20 -0.18 -2.37 -3.94
N LEU A 21 0.15 -3.13 -2.89
CA LEU A 21 1.48 -3.10 -2.26
C LEU A 21 2.59 -3.58 -3.22
N ALA A 22 2.30 -4.57 -4.06
CA ALA A 22 3.26 -5.08 -5.05
C ALA A 22 3.57 -4.08 -6.18
N ALA A 23 2.66 -3.15 -6.47
CA ALA A 23 2.88 -2.11 -7.48
C ALA A 23 3.88 -1.03 -7.03
N ILE A 24 4.08 -0.83 -5.71
CA ILE A 24 5.00 0.17 -5.16
C ILE A 24 6.45 -0.05 -5.62
N PRO A 25 7.09 -1.22 -5.36
CA PRO A 25 8.47 -1.43 -5.79
C PRO A 25 8.61 -1.39 -7.30
N GLN A 26 7.61 -1.87 -8.05
CA GLN A 26 7.63 -1.83 -9.53
C GLN A 26 7.69 -0.39 -10.05
N GLU A 27 6.89 0.51 -9.51
CA GLU A 27 6.91 1.92 -9.93
C GLU A 27 8.19 2.63 -9.49
N VAL A 28 8.70 2.34 -8.28
CA VAL A 28 9.98 2.91 -7.80
C VAL A 28 11.14 2.46 -8.68
N GLU A 29 11.24 1.17 -9.00
CA GLU A 29 12.27 0.63 -9.90
C GLU A 29 12.14 1.20 -11.31
N ARG A 30 10.92 1.32 -11.84
CA ARG A 30 10.66 1.95 -13.14
C ARG A 30 11.15 3.40 -13.17
N GLN A 31 10.86 4.19 -12.13
CA GLN A 31 11.33 5.57 -12.05
C GLN A 31 12.87 5.66 -11.97
N ALA A 32 13.49 4.80 -11.16
CA ALA A 32 14.95 4.74 -11.07
C ALA A 32 15.61 4.38 -12.42
N GLY A 33 15.03 3.44 -13.16
CA GLY A 33 15.50 3.03 -14.49
C GLY A 33 15.38 4.11 -15.58
N LEU A 34 14.54 5.13 -15.35
CA LEU A 34 14.37 6.26 -16.26
C LEU A 34 15.23 7.48 -15.88
N GLY A 35 16.17 7.31 -14.94
CA GLY A 35 16.99 8.41 -14.42
C GLY A 35 16.26 9.31 -13.44
N GLY A 36 15.14 8.84 -12.86
CA GLY A 36 14.43 9.54 -11.79
C GLY A 36 15.21 9.54 -10.47
N ASP A 37 14.89 10.50 -9.62
CA ASP A 37 15.51 10.64 -8.30
C ASP A 37 15.24 9.42 -7.41
N ILE A 38 16.25 9.04 -6.62
CA ILE A 38 16.12 7.99 -5.60
C ILE A 38 15.16 8.47 -4.51
N TRP A 39 14.23 7.61 -4.11
CA TRP A 39 13.31 7.88 -3.01
C TRP A 39 13.97 7.60 -1.67
N THR A 40 13.95 8.58 -0.75
CA THR A 40 14.24 8.30 0.66
C THR A 40 13.08 7.52 1.30
N ALA A 41 13.33 6.86 2.45
CA ALA A 41 12.28 6.10 3.14
C ALA A 41 11.07 6.98 3.55
N GLU A 42 11.34 8.21 4.01
CA GLU A 42 10.30 9.17 4.39
C GLU A 42 9.54 9.71 3.18
N GLU A 43 10.24 10.07 2.10
CA GLU A 43 9.60 10.49 0.84
C GLU A 43 8.71 9.37 0.28
N LEU A 44 9.20 8.13 0.27
CA LEU A 44 8.45 6.99 -0.23
C LEU A 44 7.22 6.72 0.62
N TYR A 45 7.34 6.82 1.95
CA TYR A 45 6.21 6.71 2.85
C TYR A 45 5.12 7.73 2.49
N TYR A 46 5.48 9.01 2.39
CA TYR A 46 4.53 10.06 2.07
C TYR A 46 3.95 9.92 0.65
N GLY A 47 4.79 9.60 -0.34
CA GLY A 47 4.38 9.34 -1.71
C GLY A 47 3.36 8.21 -1.82
N VAL A 48 3.58 7.09 -1.13
CA VAL A 48 2.64 5.97 -1.09
C VAL A 48 1.34 6.35 -0.38
N THR A 49 1.43 7.03 0.77
CA THR A 49 0.23 7.42 1.53
C THR A 49 -0.66 8.42 0.80
N ALA A 50 -0.12 9.17 -0.16
CA ALA A 50 -0.91 10.06 -1.00
C ALA A 50 -1.96 9.32 -1.84
N HIS A 51 -1.77 8.03 -2.11
CA HIS A 51 -2.70 7.16 -2.85
C HIS A 51 -3.66 6.39 -1.94
N VAL A 52 -3.64 6.63 -0.62
CA VAL A 52 -4.60 6.04 0.31
C VAL A 52 -5.75 7.03 0.48
N LYS A 53 -6.94 6.67 0.01
CA LYS A 53 -8.12 7.56 -0.09
C LYS A 53 -9.31 7.05 0.72
N ASP A 54 -10.33 7.88 0.80
CA ASP A 54 -11.65 7.53 1.36
C ASP A 54 -11.57 6.85 2.75
N ALA A 55 -12.19 5.68 2.91
CA ALA A 55 -12.22 4.97 4.18
C ALA A 55 -10.82 4.55 4.66
N ALA A 56 -9.91 4.25 3.73
CA ALA A 56 -8.53 3.92 4.07
C ALA A 56 -7.74 5.14 4.56
N SER A 57 -8.01 6.34 4.06
CA SER A 57 -7.31 7.56 4.51
C SER A 57 -7.67 7.90 5.95
N MET A 58 -8.94 7.73 6.34
CA MET A 58 -9.38 7.91 7.74
C MET A 58 -8.64 6.96 8.69
N TRP A 59 -8.53 5.68 8.32
CA TRP A 59 -7.75 4.72 9.10
C TRP A 59 -6.26 5.09 9.18
N LEU A 60 -5.69 5.54 8.06
CA LEU A 60 -4.29 5.96 8.01
C LEU A 60 -4.03 7.16 8.92
N ILE A 61 -4.90 8.17 8.92
CA ILE A 61 -4.79 9.34 9.81
C ILE A 61 -4.69 8.88 11.27
N THR A 62 -5.65 8.06 11.73
CA THR A 62 -5.64 7.49 13.09
C THR A 62 -4.37 6.67 13.39
N LEU A 63 -3.87 5.91 12.41
CA LEU A 63 -2.62 5.17 12.56
C LEU A 63 -1.42 6.11 12.79
N THR A 64 -1.41 7.26 12.10
CA THR A 64 -0.28 8.21 12.09
C THR A 64 -0.27 9.21 13.23
N GLU A 65 -1.39 9.44 13.92
CA GLU A 65 -1.51 10.41 15.03
C GLU A 65 -0.48 10.19 16.14
N ASN A 66 -0.10 8.95 16.40
CA ASN A 66 0.84 8.58 17.47
C ASN A 66 2.16 7.99 16.94
N MET A 67 2.43 8.19 15.65
CA MET A 67 3.55 7.55 14.98
C MET A 67 4.81 8.42 15.06
N ARG A 68 5.94 7.82 15.46
CA ARG A 68 7.22 8.54 15.48
C ARG A 68 7.70 8.81 14.06
N LYS A 69 8.58 9.79 13.90
CA LYS A 69 9.14 10.11 12.58
C LYS A 69 9.93 8.92 12.03
N GLU A 70 10.68 8.24 12.89
CA GLU A 70 11.45 7.03 12.51
C GLU A 70 10.59 5.88 11.98
N ASP A 71 9.31 5.82 12.39
CA ASP A 71 8.38 4.77 11.96
C ASP A 71 7.76 5.05 10.57
N LYS A 72 7.98 6.24 9.98
CA LYS A 72 7.48 6.64 8.65
C LYS A 72 8.27 5.96 7.53
N THR A 73 8.08 4.66 7.43
CA THR A 73 8.75 3.80 6.45
C THR A 73 7.73 2.94 5.71
N LEU A 74 8.07 2.54 4.49
CA LEU A 74 7.25 1.62 3.71
C LEU A 74 7.05 0.29 4.45
N SER A 75 8.09 -0.24 5.09
CA SER A 75 8.02 -1.49 5.84
C SER A 75 6.99 -1.44 6.98
N TYR A 76 6.93 -0.33 7.71
CA TYR A 76 5.92 -0.13 8.76
C TYR A 76 4.51 -0.06 8.15
N LEU A 77 4.34 0.71 7.07
CA LEU A 77 3.05 0.83 6.39
C LEU A 77 2.54 -0.52 5.87
N VAL A 78 3.38 -1.28 5.17
CA VAL A 78 3.08 -2.64 4.65
C VAL A 78 2.58 -3.53 5.78
N ARG A 79 3.29 -3.57 6.91
CA ARG A 79 2.90 -4.39 8.07
C ARG A 79 1.53 -4.01 8.62
N LYS A 80 1.22 -2.72 8.72
CA LYS A 80 -0.06 -2.23 9.25
C LYS A 80 -1.20 -2.46 8.26
N MET A 81 -0.96 -2.24 6.98
CA MET A 81 -1.90 -2.49 5.88
C MET A 81 -2.29 -3.96 5.83
N ARG A 82 -1.31 -4.87 5.87
CA ARG A 82 -1.55 -6.31 5.99
C ARG A 82 -2.38 -6.62 7.22
N LYS A 83 -1.99 -6.17 8.40
CA LYS A 83 -2.77 -6.43 9.62
C LYS A 83 -4.21 -5.91 9.56
N LYS A 84 -4.47 -4.77 8.91
CA LYS A 84 -5.79 -4.15 8.82
C LYS A 84 -6.68 -4.79 7.76
N TYR A 85 -6.11 -5.12 6.61
CA TYR A 85 -6.84 -5.54 5.41
C TYR A 85 -6.60 -7.01 5.04
N GLU A 86 -5.78 -7.75 5.79
CA GLU A 86 -5.77 -9.22 5.77
C GLU A 86 -7.17 -9.72 6.13
N ARG A 87 -7.91 -10.15 5.10
CA ARG A 87 -9.08 -11.00 5.30
C ARG A 87 -8.68 -12.45 5.03
N ARG A 88 -8.97 -13.29 6.03
CA ARG A 88 -9.01 -14.77 5.96
C ARG A 88 -9.89 -15.30 4.81
N ASP A 89 -10.77 -14.47 4.24
CA ASP A 89 -11.71 -14.82 3.16
C ASP A 89 -11.06 -15.03 1.77
N ASN A 90 -9.83 -14.54 1.55
CA ASN A 90 -9.17 -14.73 0.25
C ASN A 90 -8.84 -16.20 -0.01
N ILE A 91 -8.49 -16.97 1.04
CA ILE A 91 -8.24 -18.40 0.88
C ILE A 91 -9.54 -19.11 0.50
N PHE A 92 -10.68 -18.80 1.13
CA PHE A 92 -11.94 -19.49 0.84
C PHE A 92 -12.46 -19.18 -0.58
N LYS A 93 -12.35 -17.93 -1.06
CA LYS A 93 -12.72 -17.58 -2.44
C LYS A 93 -11.75 -18.15 -3.48
N ILE A 94 -10.44 -18.19 -3.20
CA ILE A 94 -9.46 -18.84 -4.07
C ILE A 94 -9.70 -20.35 -4.11
N GLN A 95 -9.97 -20.99 -2.97
CA GLN A 95 -10.31 -22.41 -2.86
C GLN A 95 -11.61 -22.75 -3.58
N GLN A 96 -12.68 -21.95 -3.44
CA GLN A 96 -13.92 -22.15 -4.21
C GLN A 96 -13.68 -22.06 -5.72
N ARG A 97 -12.81 -21.17 -6.17
CA ARG A 97 -12.48 -21.01 -7.60
C ARG A 97 -11.62 -22.16 -8.15
N LEU A 98 -10.81 -22.78 -7.30
CA LEU A 98 -10.00 -23.95 -7.63
C LEU A 98 -10.81 -25.25 -7.56
N ALA A 99 -11.77 -25.35 -6.65
CA ALA A 99 -12.65 -26.51 -6.47
C ALA A 99 -13.82 -26.56 -7.48
N ALA A 100 -14.13 -25.44 -8.15
CA ALA A 100 -15.13 -25.37 -9.21
C ALA A 100 -14.57 -25.72 -10.61
N ARG A 101 -13.38 -26.35 -10.67
CA ARG A 101 -12.69 -26.71 -11.92
C ARG A 101 -12.57 -28.22 -12.07
#